data_AF-A0A3D4EGC8-F1
#
_entry.id   AF-A0A3D4EGC8-F1
#
_cell.length_a   1.000
_cell.length_b   1.000
_cell.length_c   1.000
_cell.angle_alpha   90.00
_cell.angle_beta   90.00
_cell.angle_gamma   90.00
#
_symmetry.space_group_name_H-M   'P 1'
#
loop_
_entity.id
_entity.type
_entity.pdbx_description
1 polymer ?
#
loop_
_entity_poly.entity_id
_entity_poly.type
_entity_poly.pdbx_seq_one_letter_code
_entity_poly.pdbx_strand_id
1 'polypeptide(L)'
;MKKIIYNPLVMLLLGLAAGALTRLADIYTQILCSVFSELSVWILVGVVIVLGCDSRRRACLDIFLFCAGMLITYYLVAEYTHGIWGWRFVYGWAAFTLLTPVLAYLTWFVKSGGVFGRLISAGIILVTLISSVFYGGPHFYDIIICLALAYLLFVKKIRA
;
A
#
# COMPACT_ATOMS: atom_id res chain seq x y z
N MET A 1 21.57 5.15 -5.69
CA MET A 1 20.66 5.39 -4.56
C MET A 1 21.41 5.04 -3.29
N LYS A 2 21.40 5.88 -2.25
CA LYS A 2 21.63 5.37 -0.90
C LYS A 2 20.56 4.29 -0.71
N LYS A 3 20.97 3.03 -0.64
CA LYS A 3 20.09 1.93 -0.25
C LYS A 3 19.60 2.30 1.12
N ILE A 4 18.36 2.78 1.22
CA ILE A 4 17.79 3.04 2.54
C ILE A 4 17.43 1.65 3.04
N ILE A 5 18.40 1.02 3.69
CA ILE A 5 18.22 -0.25 4.38
C ILE A 5 17.38 0.07 5.60
N TYR A 6 16.07 0.19 5.41
CA TYR A 6 15.16 0.24 6.53
C TYR A 6 15.27 -1.09 7.27
N ASN A 7 15.23 -1.08 8.59
CA ASN A 7 15.13 -2.30 9.40
C ASN A 7 13.65 -2.75 9.40
N PRO A 8 13.30 -4.06 9.45
CA PRO A 8 11.89 -4.47 9.50
C PRO A 8 11.15 -3.81 10.68
N LEU A 9 11.86 -3.53 11.78
CA LEU A 9 11.33 -2.74 12.90
C LEU A 9 10.95 -1.31 12.50
N VAL A 10 11.74 -0.66 11.65
CA VAL A 10 11.41 0.69 11.15
C VAL A 10 10.15 0.63 10.30
N MET A 11 9.97 -0.41 9.48
CA MET A 11 8.75 -0.58 8.69
C MET A 11 7.52 -0.82 9.56
N LEU A 12 7.67 -1.59 10.64
CA LEU A 12 6.62 -1.72 11.64
C LEU A 12 6.30 -0.38 12.30
N LEU A 13 7.29 0.40 12.73
CA LEU A 13 7.09 1.72 13.34
C LEU A 13 6.44 2.71 12.37
N LEU A 14 6.84 2.70 11.09
CA LEU A 14 6.21 3.50 10.05
C LEU A 14 4.76 3.06 9.81
N GLY A 15 4.47 1.75 9.85
CA GLY A 15 3.12 1.22 9.81
C GLY A 15 2.28 1.72 10.97
N LEU A 16 2.78 1.58 12.21
CA LEU A 16 2.12 2.05 13.43
C LEU A 16 1.84 3.57 13.37
N ALA A 17 2.81 4.37 12.92
CA ALA A 17 2.63 5.80 12.74
C ALA A 17 1.57 6.09 11.65
N ALA A 18 1.65 5.39 10.51
CA ALA A 18 0.71 5.56 9.41
C ALA A 18 -0.72 5.24 9.85
N GLY A 19 -0.97 4.14 10.57
CA GLY A 19 -2.31 3.78 11.02
C GLY A 19 -2.93 4.78 11.99
N ALA A 20 -2.13 5.31 12.91
CA ALA A 20 -2.60 6.39 13.79
C ALA A 20 -2.89 7.67 12.99
N LEU A 21 -2.01 8.06 12.07
CA LEU A 21 -2.16 9.27 11.27
C LEU A 21 -3.35 9.18 10.29
N THR A 22 -3.55 8.05 9.63
CA THR A 22 -4.71 7.85 8.75
C THR A 22 -6.00 7.92 9.56
N ARG A 23 -6.05 7.28 10.73
CA ARG A 23 -7.24 7.36 11.57
C ARG A 23 -7.55 8.78 12.06
N LEU A 24 -6.52 9.55 12.44
CA LEU A 24 -6.71 10.95 12.80
C LEU A 24 -7.15 11.79 11.60
N ALA A 25 -6.56 11.56 10.43
CA ALA A 25 -6.95 12.24 9.19
C ALA A 25 -8.42 11.95 8.82
N ASP A 26 -8.91 10.72 9.03
CA ASP A 26 -10.30 10.36 8.79
C ASP A 26 -11.28 11.21 9.61
N ILE A 27 -10.91 11.55 10.85
CA ILE A 27 -11.73 12.34 11.76
C ILE A 27 -11.75 13.81 11.35
N TYR A 28 -10.60 14.36 10.94
CA TYR A 28 -10.45 15.80 10.72
C TYR A 28 -10.65 16.24 9.26
N THR A 29 -10.58 15.33 8.29
CA THR A 29 -10.56 15.69 6.86
C THR A 29 -11.30 14.68 5.99
N GLN A 30 -12.42 15.10 5.41
CA GLN A 30 -13.24 14.23 4.53
C GLN A 30 -12.47 13.73 3.31
N ILE A 31 -11.65 14.58 2.69
CA ILE A 31 -10.87 14.19 1.50
C ILE A 31 -9.86 13.08 1.84
N LEU A 32 -9.14 13.18 2.97
CA LEU A 32 -8.21 12.12 3.35
C LEU A 32 -8.93 10.85 3.80
N CYS A 33 -10.09 10.98 4.44
CA CYS A 33 -10.96 9.85 4.74
C CYS A 33 -11.33 9.07 3.48
N SER A 34 -11.75 9.76 2.41
CA SER A 34 -12.03 9.13 1.11
C SER A 34 -10.79 8.46 0.52
N VAL A 35 -9.64 9.15 0.52
CA VAL A 35 -8.39 8.60 -0.04
C VAL A 35 -7.92 7.35 0.72
N PHE A 36 -7.87 7.38 2.05
CA PHE A 36 -7.34 6.28 2.86
C PHE A 36 -8.31 5.10 2.99
N SER A 37 -9.59 5.29 2.69
CA SER A 37 -10.58 4.22 2.60
C SER A 37 -10.44 3.36 1.35
N GLU A 38 -9.78 3.88 0.30
CA GLU A 38 -9.65 3.19 -0.97
C GLU A 38 -8.38 2.33 -1.07
N LEU A 39 -8.48 1.24 -1.82
CA LEU A 39 -7.35 0.32 -2.02
C LEU A 39 -6.20 0.95 -2.85
N SER A 40 -6.53 1.92 -3.71
CA SER A 40 -5.60 2.51 -4.68
C SER A 40 -4.38 3.16 -4.01
N VAL A 41 -4.58 3.91 -2.91
CA VAL A 41 -3.46 4.53 -2.17
C VAL A 41 -2.55 3.50 -1.51
N TRP A 42 -3.12 2.41 -0.99
CA TRP A 42 -2.35 1.35 -0.35
C TRP A 42 -1.57 0.51 -1.34
N ILE A 43 -2.07 0.34 -2.58
CA ILE A 43 -1.31 -0.24 -3.70
C ILE A 43 -0.09 0.63 -4.01
N LEU A 44 -0.25 1.95 -4.10
CA LEU A 44 0.87 2.88 -4.34
C LEU A 44 1.92 2.79 -3.23
N VAL A 45 1.51 2.84 -1.96
CA VAL A 45 2.41 2.70 -0.82
C VAL A 45 3.15 1.36 -0.88
N GLY A 46 2.44 0.27 -1.15
CA GLY A 46 3.02 -1.07 -1.26
C GLY A 46 4.06 -1.17 -2.38
N VAL A 47 3.76 -0.62 -3.55
CA VAL A 47 4.70 -0.57 -4.68
C VAL A 47 5.95 0.23 -4.32
N VAL A 48 5.82 1.39 -3.66
CA VAL A 48 6.96 2.20 -3.22
C VAL A 48 7.86 1.41 -2.25
N ILE A 49 7.27 0.73 -1.27
CA ILE A 49 8.01 -0.09 -0.30
C ILE A 49 8.76 -1.22 -1.03
N VAL A 50 8.06 -2.01 -1.84
CA VAL A 50 8.65 -3.16 -2.56
C VAL A 50 9.78 -2.74 -3.49
N LEU A 51 9.59 -1.63 -4.22
CA LEU A 51 10.61 -1.11 -5.13
C LEU A 51 11.81 -0.52 -4.38
N GLY A 52 11.62 -0.04 -3.15
CA GLY A 52 12.68 0.47 -2.27
C GLY A 52 13.56 -0.60 -1.61
N CYS A 53 13.07 -1.84 -1.45
CA CYS A 53 13.81 -2.91 -0.77
C CYS A 53 14.96 -3.47 -1.61
N ASP A 54 16.00 -4.00 -0.96
CA ASP A 54 17.19 -4.59 -1.60
C ASP A 54 17.06 -6.09 -1.93
N SER A 55 16.09 -6.77 -1.34
CA SER A 55 15.83 -8.17 -1.64
C SER A 55 14.35 -8.49 -1.59
N ARG A 56 13.98 -9.56 -2.30
CA ARG A 56 12.59 -10.05 -2.33
C ARG A 56 12.08 -10.43 -0.95
N ARG A 57 12.91 -11.10 -0.15
CA ARG A 57 12.58 -11.45 1.25
C ARG A 57 12.30 -10.20 2.08
N ARG A 58 13.09 -9.13 1.89
CA ARG A 58 12.86 -7.85 2.55
C ARG A 58 11.57 -7.21 2.09
N ALA A 59 11.29 -7.16 0.79
CA ALA A 59 10.04 -6.63 0.27
C ALA A 59 8.80 -7.30 0.89
N CYS A 60 8.80 -8.63 0.98
CA CYS A 60 7.71 -9.39 1.60
C CYS A 60 7.54 -9.10 3.10
N LEU A 61 8.65 -9.04 3.85
CA LEU A 61 8.61 -8.79 5.29
C LEU A 61 8.24 -7.33 5.62
N ASP A 62 8.80 -6.39 4.88
CA ASP A 62 8.66 -4.96 5.12
C ASP A 62 7.23 -4.50 4.85
N ILE A 63 6.61 -4.92 3.73
CA ILE A 63 5.22 -4.59 3.46
C ILE A 63 4.27 -5.20 4.49
N PHE A 64 4.54 -6.44 4.91
CA PHE A 64 3.69 -7.15 5.86
C PHE A 64 3.70 -6.45 7.22
N LEU A 65 4.89 -6.12 7.72
CA LEU A 65 5.04 -5.40 8.99
C LEU A 65 4.45 -3.99 8.92
N PHE A 66 4.62 -3.30 7.80
CA PHE A 66 4.00 -2.00 7.58
C PHE A 66 2.46 -2.10 7.65
N CYS A 67 1.85 -3.00 6.87
CA CYS A 67 0.40 -3.18 6.84
C CYS A 67 -0.15 -3.68 8.19
N ALA A 68 0.55 -4.60 8.86
CA ALA A 68 0.15 -5.09 10.17
C ALA A 68 0.19 -3.97 11.23
N GLY A 69 1.28 -3.19 11.28
CA GLY A 69 1.38 -2.05 12.19
C GLY A 69 0.30 -1.00 11.94
N MET A 70 0.06 -0.69 10.66
CA MET A 70 -0.99 0.23 10.24
C MET A 70 -2.36 -0.26 10.71
N LEU A 71 -2.70 -1.52 10.46
CA LEU A 71 -4.00 -2.08 10.83
C LEU A 71 -4.22 -2.09 12.34
N ILE A 72 -3.20 -2.46 13.12
CA ILE A 72 -3.25 -2.48 14.59
C ILE A 72 -3.58 -1.08 15.12
N THR A 73 -2.80 -0.08 14.72
CA THR A 73 -2.96 1.28 15.25
C THR A 73 -4.19 1.99 14.73
N TYR A 74 -4.58 1.74 13.47
CA TYR A 74 -5.81 2.28 12.92
C TYR A 74 -7.02 1.90 13.79
N TYR A 75 -7.16 0.61 14.12
CA TYR A 75 -8.28 0.15 14.94
C TYR A 75 -8.13 0.48 16.42
N LEU A 76 -6.92 0.49 16.98
CA LEU A 76 -6.71 0.96 18.36
C LEU A 76 -7.10 2.43 18.53
N VAL A 77 -6.73 3.29 17.58
CA VAL A 77 -7.11 4.70 17.59
C VAL A 77 -8.60 4.85 17.30
N ALA A 78 -9.18 4.03 16.41
CA ALA A 78 -10.62 4.03 16.17
C ALA A 78 -11.41 3.70 17.45
N GLU A 79 -10.98 2.70 18.21
CA GLU A 79 -11.56 2.34 19.50
C GLU A 79 -11.39 3.46 20.53
N TYR A 80 -10.18 4.01 20.67
CA TYR A 80 -9.88 5.09 21.60
C TYR A 80 -10.67 6.38 21.31
N THR A 81 -10.94 6.65 20.03
CA THR A 81 -11.72 7.83 19.59
C THR A 81 -13.22 7.57 19.53
N HIS A 82 -13.70 6.41 20.01
CA HIS A 82 -15.11 5.98 19.94
C HIS A 82 -15.71 6.06 18.54
N GLY A 83 -14.87 5.83 17.53
CA GLY A 83 -15.29 5.97 16.16
C GLY A 83 -15.93 4.72 15.60
N ILE A 84 -16.70 4.88 14.52
CA ILE A 84 -17.45 3.79 13.91
C ILE A 84 -16.48 2.86 13.15
N TRP A 85 -16.44 1.59 13.54
CA TRP A 85 -15.75 0.52 12.81
C TRP A 85 -16.57 -0.78 12.90
N GLY A 86 -16.29 -1.74 12.01
CA GLY A 86 -17.04 -3.00 11.97
C GLY A 86 -16.16 -4.19 11.67
N TRP A 87 -16.46 -5.33 12.30
CA TRP A 87 -15.69 -6.58 12.17
C TRP A 87 -15.50 -7.05 10.72
N ARG A 88 -16.49 -6.81 9.84
CA ARG A 88 -16.37 -7.13 8.41
C ARG A 88 -15.18 -6.41 7.75
N PHE A 89 -14.96 -5.14 8.08
CA PHE A 89 -13.83 -4.36 7.57
C PHE A 89 -12.52 -4.84 8.18
N VAL A 90 -12.51 -5.12 9.48
CA VAL A 90 -11.32 -5.67 10.17
C VAL A 90 -10.86 -6.96 9.49
N TYR A 91 -11.78 -7.90 9.25
CA TYR A 91 -11.46 -9.16 8.58
C TYR A 91 -11.00 -8.97 7.13
N GLY A 92 -11.64 -8.06 6.38
CA GLY A 92 -11.23 -7.75 5.00
C GLY A 92 -9.80 -7.22 4.93
N TRP A 93 -9.47 -6.23 5.76
CA TRP A 93 -8.13 -5.64 5.79
C TRP A 93 -7.08 -6.55 6.43
N ALA A 94 -7.45 -7.40 7.39
CA ALA A 94 -6.57 -8.42 7.93
C ALA A 94 -6.22 -9.48 6.86
N ALA A 95 -7.22 -9.95 6.11
CA ALA A 95 -6.99 -10.87 4.99
C ALA A 95 -6.08 -10.23 3.92
N PHE A 96 -6.34 -8.97 3.55
CA PHE A 96 -5.46 -8.23 2.64
C PHE A 96 -4.03 -8.16 3.18
N THR A 97 -3.85 -7.81 4.45
CA THR A 97 -2.54 -7.74 5.12
C THR A 97 -1.78 -9.07 5.03
N LEU A 98 -2.46 -10.19 5.30
CA LEU A 98 -1.86 -11.53 5.18
C LEU A 98 -1.47 -11.91 3.75
N LEU A 99 -2.13 -11.36 2.74
CA LEU A 99 -1.81 -11.59 1.32
C LEU A 99 -0.67 -10.70 0.81
N THR A 100 -0.34 -9.60 1.50
CA THR A 100 0.69 -8.65 1.06
C THR A 100 2.08 -9.27 0.79
N PRO A 101 2.58 -10.30 1.51
CA PRO A 101 3.85 -10.94 1.17
C PRO A 101 3.85 -11.56 -0.23
N VAL A 102 2.74 -12.21 -0.61
CA VAL A 102 2.58 -12.85 -1.92
C VAL A 102 2.52 -11.78 -3.02
N LEU A 103 1.73 -10.72 -2.80
CA LEU A 103 1.63 -9.60 -3.73
C LEU A 103 2.99 -8.88 -3.90
N ALA A 104 3.75 -8.70 -2.82
CA ALA A 104 5.09 -8.14 -2.87
C ALA A 104 6.09 -9.05 -3.61
N TYR A 105 5.99 -10.36 -3.41
CA TYR A 105 6.80 -11.33 -4.14
C TYR A 105 6.58 -11.19 -5.66
N LEU A 106 5.33 -11.07 -6.11
CA LEU A 106 4.99 -10.85 -7.52
C LEU A 106 5.46 -9.47 -8.01
N THR A 107 5.19 -8.43 -7.24
CA THR A 107 5.57 -7.03 -7.56
C THR A 107 7.09 -6.87 -7.68
N TRP A 108 7.87 -7.65 -6.94
CA TRP A 108 9.34 -7.63 -7.04
C TRP A 108 9.85 -7.91 -8.46
N PHE A 109 9.15 -8.73 -9.25
CA PHE A 109 9.56 -9.04 -10.62
C PHE A 109 9.50 -7.85 -11.57
N VAL A 110 8.83 -6.76 -11.21
CA VAL A 110 8.87 -5.49 -11.96
C VAL A 110 10.33 -5.02 -12.14
N LYS A 111 11.20 -5.24 -11.15
CA LYS A 111 12.62 -4.86 -11.21
C LYS A 111 13.42 -5.59 -12.29
N SER A 112 12.95 -6.74 -12.76
CA SER A 112 13.65 -7.53 -13.78
C SER A 112 13.57 -6.92 -15.19
N GLY A 113 12.62 -6.02 -15.46
CA GLY A 113 12.43 -5.36 -16.76
C GLY A 113 11.99 -6.28 -17.93
N GLY A 114 11.91 -7.59 -17.70
CA GLY A 114 11.46 -8.57 -18.68
C GLY A 114 9.96 -8.49 -18.99
N VAL A 115 9.50 -9.31 -19.95
CA VAL A 115 8.07 -9.38 -20.32
C VAL A 115 7.18 -9.68 -19.11
N PHE A 116 7.62 -10.60 -18.25
CA PHE A 116 6.90 -10.93 -17.02
C PHE A 116 6.77 -9.73 -16.07
N GLY A 117 7.84 -8.96 -15.85
CA GLY A 117 7.78 -7.74 -15.03
C GLY A 117 6.83 -6.68 -15.60
N ARG A 118 6.77 -6.54 -16.93
CA ARG A 118 5.82 -5.65 -17.61
C ARG A 118 4.37 -6.13 -17.47
N LEU A 119 4.13 -7.45 -17.54
CA LEU A 119 2.80 -8.02 -17.30
C LEU A 119 2.32 -7.74 -15.87
N ILE A 120 3.18 -7.94 -14.87
CA ILE A 120 2.86 -7.61 -13.48
C ILE A 120 2.58 -6.10 -13.33
N SER A 121 3.38 -5.25 -13.96
CA SER A 121 3.17 -3.78 -13.94
C SER A 121 1.80 -3.39 -14.50
N ALA A 122 1.41 -3.96 -15.65
CA ALA A 122 0.10 -3.73 -16.25
C ALA A 122 -1.04 -4.25 -15.35
N GLY A 123 -0.85 -5.42 -14.72
CA GLY A 123 -1.78 -5.98 -13.75
C GLY A 123 -1.99 -5.09 -12.53
N ILE A 124 -0.93 -4.49 -11.99
CA ILE A 124 -1.03 -3.53 -10.86
C ILE A 124 -1.87 -2.31 -11.26
N ILE A 125 -1.63 -1.73 -12.43
CA ILE A 125 -2.44 -0.61 -12.93
C ILE A 125 -3.90 -1.02 -13.11
N LEU A 126 -4.15 -2.18 -13.72
CA LEU A 126 -5.50 -2.68 -13.96
C LEU A 126 -6.25 -2.92 -12.63
N VAL A 127 -5.64 -3.57 -11.65
CA VAL A 127 -6.23 -3.80 -10.32
C VAL A 127 -6.50 -2.47 -9.62
N THR A 128 -5.60 -1.49 -9.75
CA THR A 128 -5.81 -0.15 -9.18
C THR A 128 -7.06 0.50 -9.78
N LEU A 129 -7.18 0.52 -11.12
CA LEU A 129 -8.34 1.09 -11.81
C LEU A 129 -9.65 0.37 -11.46
N ILE A 130 -9.65 -0.96 -11.46
CA ILE A 130 -10.83 -1.76 -11.06
C ILE A 130 -11.22 -1.44 -9.63
N SER A 131 -10.25 -1.32 -8.72
CA SER A 131 -10.52 -0.98 -7.32
C SER A 131 -11.14 0.40 -7.20
N SER A 132 -10.61 1.43 -7.88
CA SER A 132 -11.18 2.77 -7.87
C SER A 132 -12.63 2.80 -8.39
N VAL A 133 -12.93 2.07 -9.46
CA VAL A 133 -14.32 1.96 -9.98
C VAL A 133 -15.24 1.27 -8.97
N PHE A 134 -14.76 0.23 -8.29
CA PHE A 134 -15.53 -0.47 -7.25
C PHE A 134 -15.91 0.45 -6.07
N TYR A 135 -15.05 1.41 -5.73
CA TYR A 135 -15.31 2.43 -4.71
C TYR A 135 -16.05 3.68 -5.23
N GLY A 136 -16.61 3.63 -6.44
CA GLY A 136 -17.41 4.72 -7.01
C GLY A 136 -16.60 5.81 -7.72
N GLY A 137 -15.30 5.60 -7.92
CA GLY A 137 -14.43 6.45 -8.72
C GLY A 137 -14.58 6.24 -10.23
N PRO A 138 -13.64 6.75 -11.05
CA PRO A 138 -12.36 7.35 -10.65
C PRO A 138 -12.52 8.78 -10.13
N HIS A 139 -11.98 9.04 -8.94
CA HIS A 139 -11.83 10.37 -8.39
C HIS A 139 -10.54 11.03 -8.90
N PHE A 140 -10.38 12.33 -8.67
CA PHE A 140 -9.16 13.06 -9.08
C PHE A 140 -7.87 12.46 -8.48
N TYR A 141 -7.91 12.00 -7.22
CA TYR A 141 -6.76 11.35 -6.60
C TYR A 141 -6.44 9.97 -7.19
N ASP A 142 -7.42 9.22 -7.69
CA ASP A 142 -7.18 7.93 -8.36
C ASP A 142 -6.35 8.10 -9.63
N ILE A 143 -6.63 9.17 -10.37
CA ILE A 143 -5.87 9.54 -11.57
C ILE A 143 -4.42 9.87 -11.19
N ILE A 144 -4.22 10.67 -10.14
CA ILE A 144 -2.87 10.99 -9.63
C ILE A 144 -2.13 9.72 -9.20
N ILE A 145 -2.79 8.84 -8.45
CA ILE A 145 -2.22 7.57 -7.98
C ILE A 145 -1.84 6.67 -9.17
N CYS A 146 -2.71 6.54 -10.16
CA CYS A 146 -2.45 5.75 -11.36
C CYS A 146 -1.28 6.31 -12.18
N LEU A 147 -1.19 7.63 -12.33
CA LEU A 147 -0.06 8.27 -13.02
C LEU A 147 1.26 8.07 -12.26
N ALA A 148 1.23 8.19 -10.93
CA ALA A 148 2.39 7.93 -10.08
C ALA A 148 2.85 6.47 -10.19
N LEU A 149 1.92 5.51 -10.16
CA LEU A 149 2.20 4.10 -10.38
C LEU A 149 2.78 3.85 -11.78
N ALA A 150 2.19 4.43 -12.83
CA ALA A 150 2.68 4.27 -14.20
C ALA A 150 4.11 4.78 -14.34
N TYR A 151 4.42 5.93 -13.74
CA TYR A 151 5.79 6.46 -13.69
C TYR A 151 6.75 5.51 -12.96
N LEU A 152 6.37 5.00 -11.79
CA LEU A 152 7.22 4.09 -11.00
C LEU A 152 7.45 2.74 -11.68
N LEU A 153 6.44 2.21 -12.36
CA LEU A 153 6.45 0.86 -12.93
C LEU A 153 7.06 0.80 -14.34
N PHE A 154 6.88 1.84 -15.16
CA PHE A 154 7.30 1.81 -16.57
C PHE A 154 8.43 2.79 -16.90
N VAL A 155 8.48 3.95 -16.25
CA VAL A 155 9.43 5.02 -16.61
C VAL A 155 10.69 4.95 -15.75
N LYS A 156 10.51 4.74 -14.44
CA LYS A 156 11.63 4.69 -13.50
C LYS A 156 12.41 3.39 -13.71
N LYS A 157 13.63 3.49 -14.25
CA LYS A 157 14.55 2.34 -14.32
C LYS A 157 15.02 1.97 -12.91
N ILE A 158 14.48 0.87 -12.39
CA ILE A 158 14.87 0.33 -11.08
C ILE A 158 15.91 -0.75 -11.34
N ARG A 159 17.14 -0.51 -10.87
CA ARG A 159 18.21 -1.51 -10.92
C ARG A 159 17.90 -2.58 -9.87
N ALA A 160 17.80 -3.84 -10.31
CA ALA A 160 17.70 -5.00 -9.42
C ALA A 160 19.02 -5.22 -8.66
#